data_AF-A0A920AC61-F1
#
_entry.id   AF-A0A920AC61-F1
#
_cell.length_a   1.000
_cell.length_b   1.000
_cell.length_c   1.000
_cell.angle_alpha   90.00
_cell.angle_beta   90.00
_cell.angle_gamma   90.00
#
_symmetry.space_group_name_H-M   'P 1'
#
loop_
_entity.id
_entity.type
_entity.pdbx_description
1 polymer ?
#
loop_
_entity_poly.entity_id
_entity_poly.type
_entity_poly.pdbx_seq_one_letter_code
_entity_poly.pdbx_strand_id
1 'polypeptide(L)'
;MIYPVIMMQIQLLILIIHFCNYSTDLDDCATCSGETDGTGTIVDNDTDNDGVCNSNEIIGCNDVLACNYNPLSTDEGACNFALEYYDCDGNCLNDSDDNSICDEFQVDGCSDPDACNYNEDANVNDGSCEFPQEYYDCFGNCINDSDLNGICDELEVSGCTDSEACNYNANATMDNGTCEYLEVTLEYNNLSSSLEAISNASLATYQWNVNGENTNINSNRLNPFINGLYTVSVYDEENDCWGVASYNINDVSINVVSSDIKIFPNPAHNTLHIKSKLNNHNKTIEVYNYLGKLLDVLQNENSHYTQIDVSKLSSGIYIIKLKSEDFILQKEFIKY
;
A
#
# COMPACT_ATOMS: atom_id res chain seq x y z
N MET A 1 37.03 37.30 -125.85
CA MET A 1 36.54 37.09 -127.24
C MET A 1 35.04 36.80 -127.15
N ILE A 2 34.21 37.83 -127.40
CA ILE A 2 33.31 37.97 -128.58
C ILE A 2 32.02 37.12 -128.44
N TYR A 3 30.92 37.80 -128.06
CA TYR A 3 29.51 37.81 -128.57
C TYR A 3 29.02 36.70 -129.55
N PRO A 4 27.69 36.59 -129.84
CA PRO A 4 26.49 36.30 -129.02
C PRO A 4 25.60 35.23 -129.74
N VAL A 5 24.34 35.00 -129.34
CA VAL A 5 23.15 35.07 -130.22
C VAL A 5 21.88 35.01 -129.35
N ILE A 6 20.97 35.91 -129.70
CA ILE A 6 19.71 36.29 -129.05
C ILE A 6 18.53 35.61 -129.78
N MET A 7 17.49 35.28 -129.01
CA MET A 7 16.06 35.12 -129.38
C MET A 7 15.64 33.94 -130.28
N MET A 8 14.74 33.09 -129.78
CA MET A 8 13.30 33.22 -130.09
C MET A 8 12.41 32.38 -129.16
N GLN A 9 11.45 33.06 -128.51
CA GLN A 9 10.12 32.66 -128.01
C GLN A 9 9.86 31.17 -127.67
N ILE A 10 9.35 30.83 -126.49
CA ILE A 10 7.95 31.08 -126.08
C ILE A 10 7.87 31.20 -124.55
N GLN A 11 7.21 32.28 -124.13
CA GLN A 11 6.75 32.52 -122.78
C GLN A 11 5.59 31.56 -122.48
N LEU A 12 5.86 30.51 -121.71
CA LEU A 12 4.84 29.88 -120.88
C LEU A 12 5.30 30.03 -119.43
N LEU A 13 4.82 31.11 -118.83
CA LEU A 13 4.78 31.33 -117.40
C LEU A 13 3.87 30.24 -116.81
N ILE A 14 4.38 29.02 -116.69
CA ILE A 14 3.83 28.09 -115.71
C ILE A 14 4.39 28.61 -114.40
N LEU A 15 3.56 29.46 -113.78
CA LEU A 15 3.48 29.59 -112.35
C LEU A 15 3.68 28.17 -111.80
N ILE A 16 4.84 27.88 -111.20
CA ILE A 16 4.96 26.71 -110.33
C ILE A 16 4.13 27.08 -109.11
N ILE A 17 2.81 27.02 -109.30
CA ILE A 17 1.86 26.72 -108.25
C ILE A 17 2.45 25.43 -107.72
N HIS A 18 3.02 25.48 -106.52
CA HIS A 18 3.33 24.27 -105.78
C HIS A 18 1.98 23.60 -105.59
N PHE A 19 1.61 22.76 -106.55
CA PHE A 19 0.63 21.73 -106.33
C PHE A 19 1.04 21.08 -105.02
N CYS A 20 0.10 20.89 -104.10
CA CYS A 20 0.26 20.07 -102.92
C CYS A 20 0.42 18.59 -103.35
N ASN A 21 1.39 18.32 -104.23
CA ASN A 21 1.66 17.02 -104.82
C ASN A 21 2.72 16.27 -104.02
N TYR A 22 3.53 16.98 -103.24
CA TYR A 22 4.42 16.39 -102.24
C TYR A 22 4.54 17.40 -101.11
N SER A 23 3.89 17.10 -99.99
CA SER A 23 4.32 17.67 -98.71
C SER A 23 5.83 17.49 -98.65
N THR A 24 6.58 18.55 -98.34
CA THR A 24 8.01 18.37 -98.02
C THR A 24 8.20 17.75 -96.64
N ASP A 25 7.11 17.56 -95.89
CA ASP A 25 7.08 16.59 -94.82
C ASP A 25 7.06 15.19 -95.43
N LEU A 26 8.12 14.46 -95.16
CA LEU A 26 8.46 13.17 -95.77
C LEU A 26 7.67 12.00 -95.16
N ASP A 27 6.65 12.29 -94.35
CA ASP A 27 5.89 11.29 -93.63
C ASP A 27 4.45 11.09 -94.16
N ASP A 28 3.94 9.87 -93.99
CA ASP A 28 2.67 9.38 -94.56
C ASP A 28 1.42 10.07 -93.95
N CYS A 29 1.60 10.94 -92.95
CA CYS A 29 0.55 11.58 -92.14
C CYS A 29 0.09 12.97 -92.62
N ALA A 30 0.83 13.64 -93.50
CA ALA A 30 0.52 14.98 -93.95
C ALA A 30 -0.74 15.04 -94.85
N THR A 31 -1.64 16.00 -94.60
CA THR A 31 -2.85 16.21 -95.42
C THR A 31 -2.97 17.65 -95.96
N CYS A 32 -3.87 17.87 -96.92
CA CYS A 32 -4.14 19.19 -97.49
C CYS A 32 -5.51 19.70 -97.01
N SER A 33 -5.60 21.00 -96.67
CA SER A 33 -6.80 21.64 -96.11
C SER A 33 -8.04 21.71 -97.03
N GLY A 34 -8.07 20.97 -98.15
CA GLY A 34 -9.28 20.67 -98.92
C GLY A 34 -9.45 21.40 -100.26
N GLU A 35 -8.64 22.42 -100.55
CA GLU A 35 -8.77 23.18 -101.80
C GLU A 35 -8.02 22.51 -102.96
N THR A 36 -8.77 21.94 -103.90
CA THR A 36 -8.22 21.25 -105.09
C THR A 36 -7.66 22.20 -106.15
N ASP A 37 -7.82 23.51 -105.96
CA ASP A 37 -7.37 24.57 -106.85
C ASP A 37 -5.93 25.04 -106.58
N GLY A 38 -5.25 24.42 -105.60
CA GLY A 38 -3.87 24.74 -105.23
C GLY A 38 -3.72 25.87 -104.22
N THR A 39 -4.82 26.35 -103.61
CA THR A 39 -4.78 27.35 -102.53
C THR A 39 -4.66 26.73 -101.12
N GLY A 40 -4.69 25.40 -101.01
CA GLY A 40 -4.59 24.68 -99.74
C GLY A 40 -3.22 24.79 -99.06
N THR A 41 -3.21 24.63 -97.74
CA THR A 41 -1.99 24.58 -96.91
C THR A 41 -1.71 23.16 -96.45
N ILE A 42 -0.43 22.80 -96.30
CA ILE A 42 -0.02 21.53 -95.68
C ILE A 42 -0.45 21.58 -94.21
N VAL A 43 -1.20 20.57 -93.79
CA VAL A 43 -1.49 20.29 -92.39
C VAL A 43 -0.64 19.10 -92.01
N ASP A 44 0.40 19.38 -91.24
CA ASP A 44 1.20 18.38 -90.57
C ASP A 44 0.32 17.71 -89.49
N ASN A 45 0.11 16.40 -89.63
CA ASN A 45 -0.66 15.60 -88.69
C ASN A 45 0.24 14.58 -87.97
N ASP A 46 1.51 14.91 -87.80
CA ASP A 46 2.48 14.21 -86.94
C ASP A 46 3.22 15.30 -86.12
N THR A 47 2.66 15.67 -84.98
CA THR A 47 3.07 16.88 -84.24
C THR A 47 4.46 16.74 -83.64
N ASP A 48 4.85 15.53 -83.25
CA ASP A 48 6.12 15.24 -82.58
C ASP A 48 7.16 14.60 -83.52
N ASN A 49 6.77 14.30 -84.77
CA ASN A 49 7.62 13.78 -85.84
C ASN A 49 8.22 12.41 -85.52
N ASP A 50 7.47 11.56 -84.83
CA ASP A 50 7.88 10.21 -84.47
C ASP A 50 7.52 9.14 -85.54
N GLY A 51 6.77 9.54 -86.56
CA GLY A 51 6.30 8.69 -87.66
C GLY A 51 4.96 8.01 -87.38
N VAL A 52 4.23 8.42 -86.35
CA VAL A 52 2.85 8.02 -86.07
C VAL A 52 1.93 9.24 -86.15
N CYS A 53 0.94 9.18 -87.04
CA CYS A 53 0.04 10.33 -87.19
C CYS A 53 -0.72 10.63 -85.88
N ASN A 54 -0.95 11.91 -85.58
CA ASN A 54 -1.78 12.44 -84.47
C ASN A 54 -3.10 11.68 -84.26
N SER A 55 -3.75 11.22 -85.34
CA SER A 55 -5.02 10.47 -85.25
C SER A 55 -4.88 9.03 -84.78
N ASN A 56 -3.67 8.48 -84.92
CA ASN A 56 -3.28 7.13 -84.55
C ASN A 56 -2.45 7.12 -83.26
N GLU A 57 -2.19 8.30 -82.68
CA GLU A 57 -1.46 8.40 -81.44
C GLU A 57 -2.19 7.71 -80.29
N ILE A 58 -1.43 6.93 -79.53
CA ILE A 58 -1.86 6.35 -78.28
C ILE A 58 -1.07 7.06 -77.19
N ILE A 59 -1.70 8.02 -76.52
CA ILE A 59 -1.09 8.69 -75.37
C ILE A 59 -1.01 7.69 -74.21
N GLY A 60 0.17 7.51 -73.63
CA GLY A 60 0.36 6.61 -72.50
C GLY A 60 1.75 6.67 -71.90
N CYS A 61 1.93 6.03 -70.74
CA CYS A 61 3.22 6.00 -70.10
C CYS A 61 4.16 4.98 -70.80
N ASN A 62 5.32 5.47 -71.25
CA ASN A 62 6.35 4.65 -71.90
C ASN A 62 7.36 4.04 -70.91
N ASP A 63 7.27 4.35 -69.62
CA ASP A 63 8.17 3.82 -68.59
C ASP A 63 7.71 2.43 -68.12
N VAL A 64 8.55 1.42 -68.32
CA VAL A 64 8.29 0.02 -67.92
C VAL A 64 8.14 -0.16 -66.40
N LEU A 65 8.61 0.79 -65.59
CA LEU A 65 8.47 0.78 -64.13
C LEU A 65 7.17 1.42 -63.64
N ALA A 66 6.37 2.04 -64.53
CA ALA A 66 5.11 2.66 -64.15
C ALA A 66 3.95 1.65 -64.13
N CYS A 67 3.00 1.88 -63.22
CA CYS A 67 1.81 1.04 -63.04
C CYS A 67 0.81 1.14 -64.18
N ASN A 68 0.82 2.25 -64.91
CA ASN A 68 0.04 2.46 -66.12
C ASN A 68 0.89 2.38 -67.39
N TYR A 69 1.99 1.63 -67.36
CA TYR A 69 2.81 1.36 -68.54
C TYR A 69 1.95 0.80 -69.68
N ASN A 70 2.03 1.44 -70.84
CA ASN A 70 1.37 0.98 -72.05
C ASN A 70 2.42 0.70 -73.13
N PRO A 71 2.74 -0.55 -73.46
CA PRO A 71 3.73 -0.86 -74.50
C PRO A 71 3.29 -0.43 -75.91
N LEU A 72 2.05 0.03 -76.09
CA LEU A 72 1.50 0.51 -77.35
C LEU A 72 1.42 2.04 -77.41
N SER A 73 1.86 2.78 -76.39
CA SER A 73 1.86 4.24 -76.51
C SER A 73 2.85 4.71 -77.56
N THR A 74 2.40 5.67 -78.35
CA THR A 74 3.18 6.35 -79.38
C THR A 74 3.40 7.81 -79.02
N ASP A 75 2.77 8.32 -77.97
CA ASP A 75 2.99 9.67 -77.45
C ASP A 75 3.11 9.64 -75.90
N GLU A 76 3.90 10.57 -75.34
CA GLU A 76 4.23 10.63 -73.92
C GLU A 76 3.02 11.06 -73.07
N GLY A 77 2.49 10.12 -72.30
CA GLY A 77 1.44 10.34 -71.30
C GLY A 77 1.96 10.38 -69.86
N ALA A 78 1.10 10.80 -68.93
CA ALA A 78 1.43 10.80 -67.50
C ALA A 78 1.69 9.38 -66.97
N CYS A 79 2.79 9.21 -66.24
CA CYS A 79 3.17 7.97 -65.57
C CYS A 79 2.78 7.99 -64.09
N ASN A 80 2.13 6.92 -63.62
CA ASN A 80 1.84 6.69 -62.21
C ASN A 80 2.74 5.56 -61.70
N PHE A 81 3.47 5.81 -60.62
CA PHE A 81 4.35 4.83 -59.99
C PHE A 81 3.72 4.32 -58.70
N ALA A 82 4.11 3.10 -58.31
CA ALA A 82 3.75 2.58 -57.00
C ALA A 82 4.36 3.45 -55.90
N LEU A 83 3.70 3.47 -54.73
CA LEU A 83 4.26 4.12 -53.56
C LEU A 83 5.46 3.32 -53.04
N GLU A 84 6.34 3.99 -52.29
CA GLU A 84 7.47 3.31 -51.63
C GLU A 84 6.94 2.16 -50.77
N TYR A 85 7.56 0.97 -50.89
CA TYR A 85 7.15 -0.30 -50.23
C TYR A 85 5.86 -0.96 -50.73
N TYR A 86 5.22 -0.44 -51.79
CA TYR A 86 4.05 -1.04 -52.42
C TYR A 86 4.32 -1.47 -53.86
N ASP A 87 3.54 -2.45 -54.34
CA ASP A 87 3.40 -2.75 -55.76
C ASP A 87 2.33 -1.88 -56.45
N CYS A 88 2.13 -2.09 -57.75
CA CYS A 88 1.17 -1.32 -58.54
C CYS A 88 -0.30 -1.64 -58.25
N ASP A 89 -0.57 -2.75 -57.57
CA ASP A 89 -1.90 -3.14 -57.12
C ASP A 89 -2.17 -2.64 -55.68
N GLY A 90 -1.18 -2.00 -55.04
CA GLY A 90 -1.25 -1.47 -53.69
C GLY A 90 -0.96 -2.51 -52.61
N ASN A 91 -0.38 -3.66 -52.95
CA ASN A 91 0.06 -4.65 -51.97
C ASN A 91 1.46 -4.31 -51.45
N CYS A 92 1.75 -4.72 -50.22
CA CYS A 92 3.08 -4.57 -49.63
C CYS A 92 4.11 -5.44 -50.33
N LEU A 93 5.30 -4.89 -50.55
CA LEU A 93 6.43 -5.65 -51.08
C LEU A 93 7.02 -6.60 -50.03
N ASN A 94 6.98 -6.21 -48.76
CA ASN A 94 7.36 -7.01 -47.60
C ASN A 94 6.22 -6.96 -46.57
N ASP A 95 5.59 -8.10 -46.34
CA ASP A 95 4.54 -8.32 -45.34
C ASP A 95 4.75 -9.74 -44.81
N SER A 96 5.58 -9.86 -43.77
CA SER A 96 6.06 -11.16 -43.30
C SER A 96 4.99 -11.95 -42.56
N ASP A 97 4.00 -11.26 -41.99
CA ASP A 97 2.93 -11.84 -41.19
C ASP A 97 1.54 -11.77 -41.87
N ASP A 98 1.49 -11.33 -43.13
CA ASP A 98 0.31 -11.22 -43.99
C ASP A 98 -0.82 -10.37 -43.36
N ASN A 99 -0.46 -9.33 -42.59
CA ASN A 99 -1.40 -8.49 -41.87
C ASN A 99 -1.85 -7.25 -42.66
N SER A 100 -1.38 -7.10 -43.91
CA SER A 100 -1.65 -5.98 -44.83
C SER A 100 -1.04 -4.63 -44.40
N ILE A 101 -0.13 -4.63 -43.44
CA ILE A 101 0.72 -3.50 -43.06
C ILE A 101 2.14 -3.89 -43.43
N CYS A 102 2.78 -3.11 -44.29
CA CYS A 102 4.12 -3.45 -44.76
C CYS A 102 5.10 -3.42 -43.59
N ASP A 103 6.03 -4.37 -43.53
CA ASP A 103 6.98 -4.53 -42.42
C ASP A 103 7.71 -3.21 -42.08
N GLU A 104 7.99 -2.37 -43.07
CA GLU A 104 8.64 -1.06 -42.89
C GLU A 104 7.80 -0.01 -42.16
N PHE A 105 6.48 -0.20 -42.12
CA PHE A 105 5.53 0.67 -41.43
C PHE A 105 4.96 0.06 -40.15
N GLN A 106 5.35 -1.17 -39.81
CA GLN A 106 4.88 -1.82 -38.59
C GLN A 106 5.47 -1.13 -37.37
N VAL A 107 4.59 -0.84 -36.43
CA VAL A 107 4.90 -0.33 -35.10
C VAL A 107 4.26 -1.29 -34.12
N ASP A 108 5.10 -2.14 -33.53
CA ASP A 108 4.70 -3.08 -32.49
C ASP A 108 4.38 -2.35 -31.18
N GLY A 109 3.35 -2.80 -30.49
CA GLY A 109 3.06 -2.41 -29.13
C GLY A 109 1.63 -2.73 -28.71
N CYS A 110 1.27 -2.28 -27.51
CA CYS A 110 -0.11 -2.45 -27.05
C CYS A 110 -1.06 -1.48 -27.76
N SER A 111 -2.01 -2.02 -28.51
CA SER A 111 -3.03 -1.26 -29.24
C SER A 111 -4.33 -1.04 -28.43
N ASP A 112 -4.39 -1.53 -27.19
CA ASP A 112 -5.59 -1.47 -26.34
C ASP A 112 -5.57 -0.19 -25.48
N PRO A 113 -6.51 0.77 -25.65
CA PRO A 113 -6.53 2.02 -24.91
C PRO A 113 -6.79 1.86 -23.40
N ASP A 114 -7.29 0.70 -22.97
CA ASP A 114 -7.52 0.41 -21.55
C ASP A 114 -6.25 -0.17 -20.86
N ALA A 115 -5.18 -0.42 -21.60
CA ALA A 115 -3.91 -0.90 -21.07
C ALA A 115 -2.99 0.24 -20.58
N CYS A 116 -2.18 -0.05 -19.57
CA CYS A 116 -1.26 0.88 -18.93
C CYS A 116 -0.06 1.26 -19.80
N ASN A 117 0.28 0.41 -20.77
CA ASN A 117 1.32 0.62 -21.75
C ASN A 117 0.76 0.81 -23.17
N TYR A 118 -0.49 1.31 -23.28
CA TYR A 118 -1.08 1.70 -24.55
C TYR A 118 -0.14 2.60 -25.36
N ASN A 119 0.07 2.24 -26.62
CA ASN A 119 0.84 3.00 -27.58
C ASN A 119 -0.08 3.41 -28.74
N GLU A 120 -0.33 4.72 -28.87
CA GLU A 120 -1.20 5.26 -29.93
C GLU A 120 -0.64 5.08 -31.34
N ASP A 121 0.68 4.90 -31.45
CA ASP A 121 1.36 4.65 -32.74
C ASP A 121 1.34 3.16 -33.12
N ALA A 122 1.00 2.26 -32.19
CA ALA A 122 1.02 0.82 -32.45
C ALA A 122 -0.08 0.43 -33.44
N ASN A 123 0.33 -0.15 -34.57
CA ASN A 123 -0.57 -0.68 -35.60
C ASN A 123 -0.54 -2.21 -35.66
N VAL A 124 0.37 -2.85 -34.94
CA VAL A 124 0.45 -4.29 -34.72
C VAL A 124 0.47 -4.56 -33.22
N ASN A 125 -0.49 -5.35 -32.74
CA ASN A 125 -0.54 -5.75 -31.34
C ASN A 125 0.43 -6.90 -31.09
N ASP A 126 1.49 -6.63 -30.33
CA ASP A 126 2.54 -7.59 -30.01
C ASP A 126 2.24 -8.46 -28.78
N GLY A 127 1.05 -8.29 -28.19
CA GLY A 127 0.63 -8.99 -26.97
C GLY A 127 1.30 -8.45 -25.69
N SER A 128 1.96 -7.29 -25.75
CA SER A 128 2.63 -6.69 -24.59
C SER A 128 1.70 -5.96 -23.62
N CYS A 129 0.39 -5.88 -23.90
CA CYS A 129 -0.56 -5.11 -23.08
C CYS A 129 -0.53 -5.50 -21.59
N GLU A 130 -0.22 -4.52 -20.73
CA GLU A 130 -0.26 -4.62 -19.28
C GLU A 130 -1.50 -3.88 -18.77
N PHE A 131 -2.34 -4.59 -18.02
CA PHE A 131 -3.56 -4.02 -17.44
C PHE A 131 -3.35 -3.74 -15.96
N PRO A 132 -4.04 -2.74 -15.39
CA PRO A 132 -3.94 -2.47 -13.98
C PRO A 132 -4.48 -3.64 -13.17
N GLN A 133 -3.96 -3.81 -11.95
CA GLN A 133 -4.51 -4.77 -11.02
C GLN A 133 -5.96 -4.41 -10.67
N GLU A 134 -6.80 -5.40 -10.39
CA GLU A 134 -8.16 -5.17 -9.90
C GLU A 134 -8.17 -4.19 -8.71
N TYR A 135 -9.02 -3.16 -8.79
CA TYR A 135 -9.16 -2.03 -7.86
C TYR A 135 -8.06 -0.93 -7.92
N TYR A 136 -7.03 -1.10 -8.75
CA TYR A 136 -5.96 -0.12 -8.92
C TYR A 136 -5.99 0.55 -10.30
N ASP A 137 -5.38 1.73 -10.41
CA ASP A 137 -5.07 2.38 -11.68
C ASP A 137 -3.70 1.93 -12.23
N CYS A 138 -3.34 2.42 -13.42
CA CYS A 138 -2.09 2.10 -14.08
C CYS A 138 -0.82 2.61 -13.39
N PHE A 139 -0.96 3.50 -12.42
CA PHE A 139 0.14 3.98 -11.59
C PHE A 139 0.21 3.21 -10.25
N GLY A 140 -0.67 2.23 -10.05
CA GLY A 140 -0.77 1.47 -8.80
C GLY A 140 -1.47 2.23 -7.68
N ASN A 141 -2.18 3.33 -7.97
CA ASN A 141 -3.01 3.99 -6.98
C ASN A 141 -4.35 3.28 -6.87
N CYS A 142 -4.93 3.32 -5.69
CA CYS A 142 -6.27 2.81 -5.52
C CYS A 142 -7.31 3.68 -6.23
N ILE A 143 -8.31 3.05 -6.87
CA ILE A 143 -9.43 3.75 -7.51
C ILE A 143 -10.40 4.31 -6.46
N ASN A 144 -10.73 3.52 -5.43
CA ASN A 144 -11.61 3.90 -4.32
C ASN A 144 -10.86 3.74 -2.99
N ASP A 145 -10.42 4.86 -2.43
CA ASP A 145 -9.73 4.92 -1.14
C ASP A 145 -10.33 6.07 -0.33
N SER A 146 -11.34 5.74 0.47
CA SER A 146 -12.16 6.73 1.18
C SER A 146 -11.41 7.39 2.33
N ASP A 147 -10.48 6.69 2.98
CA ASP A 147 -9.76 7.15 4.15
C ASP A 147 -8.29 7.57 3.87
N LEU A 148 -7.83 7.35 2.63
CA LEU A 148 -6.50 7.69 2.12
C LEU A 148 -5.36 6.92 2.79
N ASN A 149 -5.64 5.69 3.25
CA ASN A 149 -4.64 4.83 3.88
C ASN A 149 -3.80 4.01 2.85
N GLY A 150 -4.18 4.04 1.56
CA GLY A 150 -3.50 3.35 0.46
C GLY A 150 -3.97 1.92 0.21
N ILE A 151 -4.97 1.44 0.94
CA ILE A 151 -5.66 0.17 0.74
C ILE A 151 -7.02 0.49 0.13
N CYS A 152 -7.38 -0.22 -0.94
CA CYS A 152 -8.67 0.02 -1.58
C CYS A 152 -9.85 -0.41 -0.71
N ASP A 153 -10.92 0.39 -0.73
CA ASP A 153 -12.17 0.15 -0.01
C ASP A 153 -12.69 -1.29 -0.25
N GLU A 154 -12.55 -1.83 -1.47
CA GLU A 154 -12.96 -3.20 -1.82
C GLU A 154 -12.06 -4.29 -1.22
N LEU A 155 -10.81 -3.94 -0.91
CA LEU A 155 -9.81 -4.81 -0.30
C LEU A 155 -9.71 -4.64 1.22
N GLU A 156 -10.45 -3.68 1.79
CA GLU A 156 -10.41 -3.44 3.21
C GLU A 156 -11.05 -4.58 4.01
N VAL A 157 -10.36 -4.98 5.07
CA VAL A 157 -10.86 -5.94 6.03
C VAL A 157 -11.35 -5.19 7.26
N SER A 158 -12.66 -5.24 7.47
CA SER A 158 -13.33 -4.61 8.61
C SER A 158 -13.07 -5.40 9.90
N GLY A 159 -12.62 -4.73 10.96
CA GLY A 159 -12.40 -5.35 12.28
C GLY A 159 -11.75 -4.38 13.28
N CYS A 160 -11.43 -4.85 14.48
CA CYS A 160 -10.69 -4.02 15.43
C CYS A 160 -9.21 -3.92 15.03
N THR A 161 -8.70 -2.71 14.86
CA THR A 161 -7.31 -2.43 14.49
C THR A 161 -6.42 -2.07 15.68
N ASP A 162 -6.99 -1.90 16.87
CA ASP A 162 -6.26 -1.59 18.10
C ASP A 162 -5.65 -2.86 18.72
N SER A 163 -4.32 -2.91 18.82
CA SER A 163 -3.58 -4.05 19.38
C SER A 163 -3.77 -4.25 20.89
N GLU A 164 -4.32 -3.27 21.61
CA GLU A 164 -4.65 -3.38 23.04
C GLU A 164 -6.06 -3.96 23.28
N ALA A 165 -6.87 -4.14 22.23
CA ALA A 165 -8.20 -4.72 22.33
C ALA A 165 -8.18 -6.26 22.36
N CYS A 166 -9.12 -6.84 23.10
CA CYS A 166 -9.32 -8.29 23.24
C CYS A 166 -9.76 -9.00 21.97
N ASN A 167 -10.35 -8.26 21.02
CA ASN A 167 -10.76 -8.78 19.72
C ASN A 167 -9.95 -8.15 18.57
N TYR A 168 -8.71 -7.72 18.86
CA TYR A 168 -7.77 -7.25 17.85
C TYR A 168 -7.66 -8.25 16.68
N ASN A 169 -7.77 -7.74 15.47
CA ASN A 169 -7.60 -8.51 14.26
C ASN A 169 -6.41 -7.95 13.46
N ALA A 170 -5.30 -8.67 13.44
CA ALA A 170 -4.10 -8.27 12.69
C ALA A 170 -4.31 -8.18 11.17
N ASN A 171 -5.38 -8.78 10.63
CA ASN A 171 -5.74 -8.64 9.23
C ASN A 171 -6.70 -7.47 8.97
N ALA A 172 -7.25 -6.84 10.00
CA ALA A 172 -8.14 -5.69 9.83
C ALA A 172 -7.34 -4.48 9.34
N THR A 173 -7.83 -3.85 8.28
CA THR A 173 -7.26 -2.64 7.68
C THR A 173 -8.14 -1.42 7.95
N MET A 174 -9.42 -1.64 8.29
CA MET A 174 -10.38 -0.60 8.64
C MET A 174 -11.00 -0.90 10.00
N ASP A 175 -10.92 0.08 10.92
CA ASP A 175 -11.61 0.01 12.21
C ASP A 175 -13.13 0.13 12.01
N ASN A 176 -13.86 -0.86 12.52
CA ASN A 176 -15.31 -0.91 12.46
C ASN A 176 -15.99 -0.44 13.75
N GLY A 177 -15.21 0.02 14.73
CA GLY A 177 -15.69 0.47 16.03
C GLY A 177 -16.17 -0.65 16.94
N THR A 178 -15.84 -1.92 16.65
CA THR A 178 -16.21 -3.07 17.48
C THR A 178 -15.12 -3.48 18.47
N CYS A 179 -14.06 -2.69 18.66
CA CYS A 179 -13.00 -3.01 19.62
C CYS A 179 -13.54 -3.22 21.05
N GLU A 180 -13.22 -4.36 21.64
CA GLU A 180 -13.59 -4.75 23.00
C GLU A 180 -12.36 -4.71 23.91
N TYR A 181 -12.49 -4.09 25.09
CA TYR A 181 -11.38 -3.93 26.02
C TYR A 181 -11.67 -4.65 27.34
N LEU A 182 -10.61 -5.09 28.01
CA LEU A 182 -10.72 -5.68 29.35
C LEU A 182 -10.93 -4.57 30.39
N GLU A 183 -12.15 -4.48 30.92
CA GLU A 183 -12.48 -3.57 31.99
C GLU A 183 -12.06 -4.17 33.32
N VAL A 184 -11.25 -3.43 34.08
CA VAL A 184 -10.81 -3.81 35.42
C VAL A 184 -11.12 -2.67 36.38
N THR A 185 -11.73 -3.00 37.51
CA THR A 185 -11.97 -2.05 38.60
C THR A 185 -11.46 -2.63 39.91
N LEU A 186 -11.14 -1.73 40.85
CA LEU A 186 -10.72 -2.09 42.20
C LEU A 186 -11.71 -1.56 43.22
N GLU A 187 -12.26 -2.45 44.02
CA GLU A 187 -13.15 -2.11 45.13
C GLU A 187 -12.47 -2.39 46.48
N TYR A 188 -12.50 -1.41 47.39
CA TYR A 188 -11.99 -1.59 48.74
C TYR A 188 -13.13 -1.88 49.73
N ASN A 189 -13.08 -3.05 50.37
CA ASN A 189 -14.02 -3.40 51.42
C ASN A 189 -13.48 -2.98 52.78
N ASN A 190 -14.11 -1.96 53.39
CA ASN A 190 -13.71 -1.43 54.69
C ASN A 190 -13.86 -2.44 55.85
N LEU A 191 -14.78 -3.41 55.76
CA LEU A 191 -15.05 -4.38 56.83
C LEU A 191 -14.01 -5.51 56.85
N SER A 192 -13.65 -6.03 55.68
CA SER A 192 -12.63 -7.08 55.55
C SER A 192 -11.22 -6.53 55.33
N SER A 193 -11.08 -5.22 55.15
CA SER A 193 -9.81 -4.54 54.78
C SER A 193 -9.13 -5.24 53.60
N SER A 194 -9.90 -5.51 52.55
CA SER A 194 -9.45 -6.22 51.35
C SER A 194 -9.79 -5.42 50.11
N LEU A 195 -8.83 -5.30 49.20
CA LEU A 195 -9.06 -4.91 47.81
C LEU A 195 -9.56 -6.13 47.02
N GLU A 196 -10.54 -5.91 46.16
CA GLU A 196 -11.04 -6.88 45.19
C GLU A 196 -10.92 -6.31 43.78
N ALA A 197 -10.33 -7.08 42.88
CA ALA A 197 -10.34 -6.83 41.46
C ALA A 197 -11.59 -7.44 40.83
N ILE A 198 -12.35 -6.60 40.11
CA ILE A 198 -13.54 -6.99 39.36
C ILE A 198 -13.25 -6.73 37.89
N SER A 199 -13.47 -7.74 37.06
CA SER A 199 -13.23 -7.66 35.61
C SER A 199 -14.29 -8.41 34.81
N ASN A 200 -14.43 -8.06 33.53
CA ASN A 200 -15.24 -8.79 32.55
C ASN A 200 -14.49 -9.94 31.84
N ALA A 201 -13.25 -10.24 32.23
CA ALA A 201 -12.48 -11.38 31.70
C ALA A 201 -13.23 -12.72 31.87
N SER A 202 -13.17 -13.56 30.83
CA SER A 202 -13.71 -14.92 30.88
C SER A 202 -12.84 -15.84 31.74
N LEU A 203 -11.52 -15.73 31.61
CA LEU A 203 -10.55 -16.49 32.41
C LEU A 203 -9.41 -15.59 32.90
N ALA A 204 -9.65 -14.92 34.03
CA ALA A 204 -8.71 -13.96 34.61
C ALA A 204 -7.53 -14.59 35.37
N THR A 205 -6.32 -14.13 35.07
CA THR A 205 -5.15 -14.18 35.96
C THR A 205 -4.82 -12.79 36.49
N TYR A 206 -4.16 -12.72 37.66
CA TYR A 206 -3.94 -11.49 38.40
C TYR A 206 -2.46 -11.33 38.74
N GLN A 207 -1.97 -10.10 38.71
CA GLN A 207 -0.65 -9.75 39.20
C GLN A 207 -0.70 -8.40 39.92
N TRP A 208 -0.29 -8.38 41.19
CA TRP A 208 -0.31 -7.17 42.01
C TRP A 208 1.06 -6.50 42.14
N ASN A 209 1.06 -5.20 41.91
CA ASN A 209 2.19 -4.31 42.16
C ASN A 209 1.81 -3.29 43.25
N VAL A 210 2.72 -3.03 44.18
CA VAL A 210 2.53 -2.03 45.25
C VAL A 210 3.66 -1.02 45.18
N ASN A 211 3.33 0.26 44.99
CA ASN A 211 4.30 1.34 44.78
C ASN A 211 5.31 1.04 43.65
N GLY A 212 4.89 0.26 42.65
CA GLY A 212 5.73 -0.16 41.52
C GLY A 212 6.52 -1.46 41.74
N GLU A 213 6.48 -2.07 42.92
CA GLU A 213 7.14 -3.35 43.19
C GLU A 213 6.17 -4.53 43.06
N ASN A 214 6.58 -5.58 42.37
CA ASN A 214 5.79 -6.81 42.20
C ASN A 214 5.71 -7.59 43.53
N THR A 215 4.51 -7.99 43.91
CA THR A 215 4.23 -8.73 45.15
C THR A 215 4.23 -10.26 44.99
N ASN A 216 4.21 -10.77 43.76
CA ASN A 216 3.96 -12.17 43.40
C ASN A 216 2.60 -12.72 43.90
N ILE A 217 1.64 -11.84 44.18
CA ILE A 217 0.29 -12.23 44.56
C ILE A 217 -0.55 -12.41 43.29
N ASN A 218 -1.12 -13.60 43.12
CA ASN A 218 -1.88 -14.00 41.92
C ASN A 218 -3.34 -14.33 42.27
N SER A 219 -4.02 -13.42 42.95
CA SER A 219 -5.41 -13.58 43.39
C SER A 219 -6.22 -12.36 43.01
N ASN A 220 -7.53 -12.52 42.81
CA ASN A 220 -8.46 -11.42 42.61
C ASN A 220 -8.64 -10.55 43.88
N ARG A 221 -8.12 -10.99 45.02
CA ARG A 221 -8.16 -10.24 46.28
C ARG A 221 -6.78 -10.05 46.87
N LEU A 222 -6.60 -8.90 47.51
CA LEU A 222 -5.39 -8.57 48.25
C LEU A 222 -5.76 -7.78 49.51
N ASN A 223 -5.18 -8.15 50.65
CA ASN A 223 -5.29 -7.36 51.88
C ASN A 223 -4.15 -6.33 51.91
N PRO A 224 -4.43 -5.02 51.86
CA PRO A 224 -3.39 -3.99 51.88
C PRO A 224 -2.50 -4.11 53.13
N PHE A 225 -1.19 -4.02 52.96
CA PHE A 225 -0.19 -4.22 54.02
C PHE A 225 0.71 -3.00 54.27
N ILE A 226 0.78 -2.07 53.32
CA ILE A 226 1.42 -0.76 53.47
C ILE A 226 0.60 0.34 52.78
N ASN A 227 0.77 1.58 53.22
CA ASN A 227 0.20 2.72 52.50
C ASN A 227 0.87 2.84 51.13
N GLY A 228 0.08 3.20 50.12
CA GLY A 228 0.59 3.35 48.77
C GLY A 228 -0.40 3.08 47.66
N LEU A 229 0.12 3.15 46.44
CA LEU A 229 -0.61 2.84 45.22
C LEU A 229 -0.56 1.33 44.97
N TYR A 230 -1.73 0.70 45.01
CA TYR A 230 -1.91 -0.68 44.60
C TYR A 230 -2.36 -0.68 43.14
N THR A 231 -1.68 -1.47 42.33
CA THR A 231 -2.00 -1.67 40.91
C THR A 231 -2.18 -3.15 40.67
N VAL A 232 -3.29 -3.54 40.06
CA VAL A 232 -3.52 -4.92 39.60
C VAL A 232 -3.49 -4.94 38.09
N SER A 233 -2.72 -5.87 37.54
CA SER A 233 -2.81 -6.27 36.13
C SER A 233 -3.64 -7.53 36.06
N VAL A 234 -4.68 -7.50 35.26
CA VAL A 234 -5.55 -8.66 34.97
C VAL A 234 -5.30 -9.06 33.54
N TYR A 235 -5.13 -10.34 33.29
CA TYR A 235 -4.97 -10.90 31.97
C TYR A 235 -6.08 -11.93 31.72
N ASP A 236 -6.76 -11.83 30.58
CA ASP A 236 -7.78 -12.78 30.15
C ASP A 236 -7.15 -13.83 29.25
N GLU A 237 -6.99 -15.04 29.78
CA GLU A 237 -6.34 -16.16 29.09
C GLU A 237 -7.13 -16.66 27.87
N GLU A 238 -8.44 -16.38 27.81
CA GLU A 238 -9.28 -16.81 26.68
C GLU A 238 -9.19 -15.86 25.48
N ASN A 239 -9.07 -14.55 25.75
CA ASN A 239 -9.07 -13.50 24.73
C ASN A 239 -7.69 -12.85 24.51
N ASP A 240 -6.64 -13.33 25.19
CA ASP A 240 -5.25 -12.85 25.06
C ASP A 240 -5.11 -11.33 25.19
N CYS A 241 -5.73 -10.77 26.23
CA CYS A 241 -5.70 -9.33 26.49
C CYS A 241 -5.51 -9.03 27.98
N TRP A 242 -5.09 -7.80 28.28
CA TRP A 242 -4.84 -7.37 29.64
C TRP A 242 -5.46 -6.03 29.94
N GLY A 243 -5.69 -5.78 31.22
CA GLY A 243 -6.27 -4.56 31.74
C GLY A 243 -5.65 -4.24 33.10
N VAL A 244 -5.67 -2.96 33.46
CA VAL A 244 -5.07 -2.49 34.71
C VAL A 244 -6.03 -1.61 35.47
N ALA A 245 -6.06 -1.79 36.78
CA ALA A 245 -6.70 -0.89 37.71
C ALA A 245 -5.75 -0.50 38.82
N SER A 246 -5.93 0.70 39.37
CA SER A 246 -5.15 1.19 40.50
C SER A 246 -6.02 1.80 41.59
N TYR A 247 -5.63 1.59 42.84
CA TYR A 247 -6.30 2.12 44.03
C TYR A 247 -5.26 2.62 45.03
N ASN A 248 -5.45 3.82 45.57
CA ASN A 248 -4.53 4.39 46.56
C ASN A 248 -5.05 4.16 47.98
N ILE A 249 -4.26 3.48 48.81
CA ILE A 249 -4.55 3.27 50.22
C ILE A 249 -3.71 4.25 51.05
N ASN A 250 -4.38 5.26 51.60
CA ASN A 250 -3.75 6.31 52.42
C ASN A 250 -3.73 5.99 53.91
N ASP A 251 -4.60 5.07 54.33
CA ASP A 251 -4.73 4.63 55.71
C ASP A 251 -4.95 3.11 55.64
N VAL A 252 -3.87 2.36 55.42
CA VAL A 252 -3.82 0.98 55.90
C VAL A 252 -3.95 1.14 57.38
N SER A 253 -5.20 1.08 57.84
CA SER A 253 -5.49 0.79 59.21
C SER A 253 -4.62 -0.41 59.51
N ILE A 254 -3.60 -0.23 60.35
CA ILE A 254 -3.08 -1.33 61.16
C ILE A 254 -4.34 -1.83 61.79
N ASN A 255 -4.96 -2.84 61.18
CA ASN A 255 -6.17 -3.37 61.70
C ASN A 255 -5.78 -3.74 63.11
N VAL A 256 -6.52 -3.15 64.03
CA VAL A 256 -6.19 -3.08 65.43
C VAL A 256 -6.37 -4.49 65.99
N VAL A 257 -5.43 -5.36 65.66
CA VAL A 257 -5.18 -6.64 66.32
C VAL A 257 -4.47 -6.36 67.66
N SER A 258 -4.60 -5.15 68.20
CA SER A 258 -4.25 -4.83 69.59
C SER A 258 -5.25 -5.43 70.60
N SER A 259 -6.44 -5.88 70.12
CA SER A 259 -7.45 -6.54 70.95
C SER A 259 -7.19 -8.04 71.17
N ASP A 260 -6.32 -8.65 70.37
CA ASP A 260 -5.99 -10.08 70.45
C ASP A 260 -4.77 -10.39 71.31
N ILE A 261 -3.96 -9.36 71.65
CA ILE A 261 -2.91 -9.46 72.66
C ILE A 261 -3.29 -8.64 73.89
N LYS A 262 -3.37 -9.30 75.05
CA LYS A 262 -3.44 -8.64 76.36
C LYS A 262 -2.11 -8.81 77.07
N ILE A 263 -1.54 -7.71 77.53
CA ILE A 263 -0.36 -7.72 78.37
C ILE A 263 -0.71 -7.21 79.76
N PHE A 264 -0.25 -7.91 80.80
CA PHE A 264 -0.51 -7.56 82.19
C PHE A 264 0.53 -8.19 83.13
N PRO A 265 0.80 -7.59 84.30
CA PRO A 265 0.37 -6.24 84.68
C PRO A 265 1.09 -5.19 83.81
N ASN A 266 0.37 -4.15 83.44
CA ASN A 266 0.95 -2.95 82.82
C ASN A 266 0.46 -1.76 83.66
N PRO A 267 1.31 -1.15 84.50
CA PRO A 267 2.78 -1.29 84.58
C PRO A 267 3.29 -2.62 85.18
N ALA A 268 4.46 -3.10 84.73
CA ALA A 268 5.11 -4.36 85.14
C ALA A 268 6.30 -4.14 86.07
N HIS A 269 6.54 -5.08 86.99
CA HIS A 269 7.70 -5.08 87.90
C HIS A 269 8.76 -6.09 87.46
N ASN A 270 8.60 -7.37 87.77
CA ASN A 270 9.58 -8.40 87.41
C ASN A 270 9.09 -9.32 86.31
N THR A 271 7.78 -9.45 86.15
CA THR A 271 7.16 -10.38 85.22
C THR A 271 6.08 -9.69 84.40
N LEU A 272 6.00 -10.04 83.13
CA LEU A 272 4.94 -9.61 82.23
C LEU A 272 4.29 -10.84 81.60
N HIS A 273 2.96 -10.88 81.65
CA HIS A 273 2.15 -11.93 81.03
C HIS A 273 1.57 -11.43 79.73
N ILE A 274 1.66 -12.27 78.69
CA ILE A 274 1.17 -12.00 77.35
C ILE A 274 0.14 -13.08 77.03
N LYS A 275 -1.12 -12.66 76.86
CA LYS A 275 -2.22 -13.54 76.44
C LYS A 275 -2.59 -13.22 75.00
N SER A 276 -2.49 -14.21 74.12
CA SER A 276 -2.86 -14.12 72.70
C SER A 276 -4.10 -14.96 72.41
N LYS A 277 -5.08 -14.40 71.70
CA LYS A 277 -6.25 -15.14 71.20
C LYS A 277 -6.00 -15.92 69.90
N LEU A 278 -4.80 -15.81 69.33
CA LEU A 278 -4.47 -16.40 68.02
C LEU A 278 -3.95 -17.84 68.18
N ASN A 279 -4.42 -18.76 67.35
CA ASN A 279 -4.13 -20.20 67.41
C ASN A 279 -2.87 -20.63 66.64
N ASN A 280 -2.07 -19.69 66.13
CA ASN A 280 -0.98 -20.04 65.21
C ASN A 280 0.21 -20.71 65.93
N HIS A 281 0.86 -21.62 65.23
CA HIS A 281 2.12 -22.25 65.67
C HIS A 281 3.32 -21.38 65.23
N ASN A 282 4.41 -21.40 66.01
CA ASN A 282 5.70 -20.71 65.79
C ASN A 282 5.67 -19.17 65.89
N LYS A 283 5.21 -18.64 67.02
CA LYS A 283 5.28 -17.18 67.27
C LYS A 283 6.65 -16.77 67.81
N THR A 284 7.09 -15.58 67.44
CA THR A 284 8.28 -14.93 68.00
C THR A 284 7.87 -13.70 68.79
N ILE A 285 8.35 -13.56 70.02
CA ILE A 285 8.14 -12.38 70.85
C ILE A 285 9.44 -11.59 70.93
N GLU A 286 9.39 -10.32 70.57
CA GLU A 286 10.51 -9.39 70.61
C GLU A 286 10.21 -8.24 71.56
N VAL A 287 11.18 -7.89 72.41
CA VAL A 287 11.09 -6.74 73.31
C VAL A 287 12.03 -5.65 72.83
N TYR A 288 11.49 -4.45 72.64
CA TYR A 288 12.22 -3.26 72.21
C TYR A 288 12.16 -2.17 73.27
N ASN A 289 13.20 -1.35 73.37
CA ASN A 289 13.08 -0.07 74.07
C ASN A 289 12.30 0.96 73.22
N TYR A 290 11.94 2.09 73.81
CA TYR A 290 11.25 3.19 73.12
C TYR A 290 12.04 3.80 71.95
N LEU A 291 13.36 3.55 71.86
CA LEU A 291 14.22 3.98 70.74
C LEU A 291 14.26 2.93 69.60
N GLY A 292 13.52 1.83 69.70
CA GLY A 292 13.48 0.77 68.69
C GLY A 292 14.66 -0.21 68.71
N LYS A 293 15.52 -0.17 69.73
CA LYS A 293 16.58 -1.16 69.94
C LYS A 293 15.99 -2.46 70.48
N LEU A 294 16.29 -3.57 69.82
CA LEU A 294 15.93 -4.92 70.28
C LEU A 294 16.71 -5.28 71.55
N LEU A 295 15.99 -5.74 72.58
CA LEU A 295 16.53 -6.09 73.88
C LEU A 295 16.42 -7.57 74.22
N ASP A 296 15.35 -8.23 73.77
CA ASP A 296 15.13 -9.66 74.04
C ASP A 296 14.30 -10.31 72.93
N VAL A 297 14.47 -11.61 72.74
CA VAL A 297 13.77 -12.43 71.73
C VAL A 297 13.44 -13.80 72.30
N LEU A 298 12.16 -14.18 72.24
CA LEU A 298 11.67 -15.52 72.52
C LEU A 298 11.14 -16.14 71.23
N GLN A 299 11.67 -17.29 70.85
CA GLN A 299 11.30 -17.98 69.61
C GLN A 299 10.42 -19.21 69.88
N ASN A 300 9.64 -19.61 68.89
CA ASN A 300 8.82 -20.83 68.88
C ASN A 300 7.79 -20.91 70.02
N GLU A 301 7.16 -19.78 70.34
CA GLU A 301 6.08 -19.72 71.33
C GLU A 301 4.76 -20.19 70.70
N ASN A 302 4.35 -21.39 71.07
CA ASN A 302 3.12 -22.04 70.60
C ASN A 302 1.93 -21.84 71.55
N SER A 303 2.13 -21.16 72.67
CA SER A 303 1.12 -21.02 73.70
C SER A 303 0.20 -19.83 73.46
N HIS A 304 -1.01 -19.91 74.01
CA HIS A 304 -1.93 -18.78 74.16
C HIS A 304 -1.52 -17.82 75.28
N TYR A 305 -0.54 -18.22 76.08
CA TYR A 305 -0.12 -17.54 77.29
C TYR A 305 1.38 -17.73 77.50
N THR A 306 2.12 -16.62 77.45
CA THR A 306 3.55 -16.60 77.67
C THR A 306 3.87 -15.65 78.82
N GLN A 307 4.85 -16.02 79.64
CA GLN A 307 5.37 -15.18 80.71
C GLN A 307 6.81 -14.80 80.39
N ILE A 308 7.12 -13.51 80.49
CA ILE A 308 8.45 -12.95 80.25
C ILE A 308 8.99 -12.39 81.56
N ASP A 309 10.26 -12.68 81.86
CA ASP A 309 11.01 -12.03 82.93
C ASP A 309 11.55 -10.68 82.44
N VAL A 310 11.02 -9.60 82.99
CA VAL A 310 11.40 -8.22 82.67
C VAL A 310 12.22 -7.57 83.79
N SER A 311 12.67 -8.35 84.78
CA SER A 311 13.44 -7.85 85.95
C SER A 311 14.75 -7.16 85.56
N LYS A 312 15.35 -7.55 84.44
CA LYS A 312 16.60 -6.99 83.91
C LYS A 312 16.42 -5.66 83.18
N LEU A 313 15.17 -5.27 82.87
CA LEU A 313 14.87 -4.02 82.20
C LEU A 313 14.87 -2.86 83.20
N SER A 314 15.49 -1.74 82.82
CA SER A 314 15.39 -0.48 83.57
C SER A 314 13.96 0.04 83.57
N SER A 315 13.62 0.94 84.50
CA SER A 315 12.30 1.59 84.49
C SER A 315 12.14 2.43 83.22
N GLY A 316 11.01 2.30 82.52
CA GLY A 316 10.81 2.96 81.23
C GLY A 316 9.65 2.38 80.40
N ILE A 317 9.49 2.92 79.19
CA ILE A 317 8.49 2.47 78.21
C ILE A 317 9.15 1.49 77.24
N TYR A 318 8.47 0.38 76.99
CA TYR A 318 8.93 -0.71 76.14
C TYR A 318 7.84 -1.14 75.17
N ILE A 319 8.25 -1.63 74.00
CA ILE A 319 7.38 -2.14 72.96
C ILE A 319 7.60 -3.64 72.85
N ILE A 320 6.51 -4.41 72.92
CA ILE A 320 6.52 -5.84 72.59
C ILE A 320 5.96 -6.03 71.19
N LYS A 321 6.66 -6.82 70.38
CA LYS A 321 6.16 -7.31 69.09
C LYS A 321 5.96 -8.82 69.14
N LEU A 322 4.80 -9.30 68.68
CA LEU A 322 4.51 -10.72 68.45
C LEU A 322 4.44 -10.94 66.94
N LYS A 323 5.35 -11.76 66.41
CA LYS A 323 5.45 -12.07 64.98
C LYS A 323 5.08 -13.53 64.71
N SER A 324 4.41 -13.76 63.59
CA SER A 324 4.13 -15.05 62.96
C SER A 324 4.34 -14.90 61.45
N GLU A 325 4.27 -15.99 60.67
CA GLU A 325 4.30 -15.90 59.20
C GLU A 325 3.18 -15.01 58.64
N ASP A 326 2.00 -15.02 59.29
CA ASP A 326 0.81 -14.33 58.80
C ASP A 326 0.57 -12.94 59.42
N PHE A 327 1.27 -12.58 60.50
CA PHE A 327 0.96 -11.33 61.23
C PHE A 327 2.11 -10.77 62.07
N ILE A 328 2.04 -9.47 62.33
CA ILE A 328 2.88 -8.75 63.29
C ILE A 328 1.98 -7.90 64.19
N LEU A 329 2.04 -8.14 65.49
CA LEU A 329 1.29 -7.39 66.51
C LEU A 329 2.22 -6.63 67.42
N GLN A 330 1.79 -5.47 67.90
CA GLN A 330 2.60 -4.67 68.82
C GLN A 330 1.78 -4.10 69.98
N LYS A 331 2.41 -4.00 71.15
CA LYS A 331 1.81 -3.38 72.33
C LYS A 331 2.85 -2.76 73.25
N GLU A 332 2.49 -1.66 73.88
CA GLU A 332 3.36 -0.92 74.80
C GLU A 332 3.11 -1.32 76.25
N PHE A 333 4.18 -1.50 77.03
CA PHE A 333 4.11 -1.61 78.48
C PHE A 333 5.10 -0.70 79.18
N ILE A 334 4.75 -0.34 80.41
CA ILE A 334 5.58 0.46 81.30
C ILE A 334 6.23 -0.49 82.30
N LYS A 335 7.56 -0.40 82.45
CA LYS A 335 8.34 -1.08 83.49
C LYS A 335 8.60 -0.09 84.62
N TYR A 336 8.24 -0.46 85.86
CA TYR A 336 8.69 0.18 87.09
C TYR A 336 9.82 -0.64 87.70
#